data_AF-A0A7V0ZIG0-F1
#
_entry.id   AF-A0A7V0ZIG0-F1
#
_cell.length_a   1.000
_cell.length_b   1.000
_cell.length_c   1.000
_cell.angle_alpha   90.00
_cell.angle_beta   90.00
_cell.angle_gamma   90.00
#
_symmetry.space_group_name_H-M   'P 1'
#
loop_
_entity.id
_entity.type
_entity.pdbx_description
1 polymer ?
#
loop_
_entity_poly.entity_id
_entity_poly.type
_entity_poly.pdbx_seq_one_letter_code
_entity_poly.pdbx_strand_id
1 'polypeptide(L)'
;MSIQDSYQRKTVDRNSDKRWSGLANQKVLTTIVWFMFLLPTSGFAAAVDNVQSGTLSSSGNGTVTANITAVDLSKSFLIFNTRSNSNRPPGSMVRGRIASSTTVEFERVTNESSTISIQWYVVEFQSGVTVQRGSVNQSSSTVNVPINPVSSLNQAYVTWSKTPSSGDGAWSDDDPIVGELTTTSNLQFRVNVDNSNHVIWWQVIEYTNAAEIFVQKGTTSWNSSTKDETITLGTTIDEDNSFLLVGFRTSGSYAIGKAMLRAEIKNSTQIKIEREKDGVAISEIVWQVIELKDGSTVQHEKSEFSSGDATETESITSVDLNKSVAFA
;
A
#
# COMPACT_ATOMS: atom_id res chain seq x y z
N MET A 1 80.12 -12.97 -11.36
CA MET A 1 79.87 -11.97 -12.41
C MET A 1 79.61 -12.70 -13.71
N SER A 2 78.35 -12.67 -14.16
CA SER A 2 77.88 -12.71 -15.55
C SER A 2 78.42 -13.74 -16.56
N ILE A 3 77.53 -14.69 -16.89
CA ILE A 3 77.07 -15.07 -18.25
C ILE A 3 77.91 -16.03 -19.14
N GLN A 4 77.16 -17.05 -19.61
CA GLN A 4 77.16 -17.74 -20.90
C GLN A 4 77.80 -19.12 -21.11
N ASP A 5 76.93 -20.00 -21.64
CA ASP A 5 77.14 -20.93 -22.77
C ASP A 5 78.16 -22.07 -22.60
N SER A 6 77.93 -23.31 -23.02
CA SER A 6 77.00 -23.87 -24.00
C SER A 6 77.15 -25.41 -24.01
N TYR A 7 76.20 -26.07 -24.69
CA TYR A 7 76.41 -27.27 -25.51
C TYR A 7 76.93 -28.55 -24.87
N GLN A 8 76.07 -29.57 -24.78
CA GLN A 8 76.43 -30.94 -25.16
C GLN A 8 75.25 -31.66 -25.85
N ARG A 9 75.58 -32.33 -26.95
CA ARG A 9 74.73 -33.09 -27.87
C ARG A 9 75.11 -34.55 -27.71
N LYS A 10 74.16 -35.49 -27.50
CA LYS A 10 74.42 -36.93 -27.74
C LYS A 10 73.16 -37.77 -28.00
N THR A 11 72.95 -38.01 -29.29
CA THR A 11 72.73 -39.29 -30.01
C THR A 11 72.17 -40.54 -29.27
N VAL A 12 70.97 -40.96 -29.72
CA VAL A 12 70.53 -42.31 -30.24
C VAL A 12 70.60 -43.56 -29.34
N ASP A 13 69.44 -44.22 -29.18
CA ASP A 13 69.13 -45.63 -29.54
C ASP A 13 67.61 -45.88 -29.33
N ARG A 14 66.77 -46.20 -30.34
CA ARG A 14 66.47 -47.46 -31.05
C ARG A 14 66.03 -48.66 -30.19
N ASN A 15 64.84 -49.16 -30.58
CA ASN A 15 64.21 -50.45 -30.25
C ASN A 15 63.73 -50.59 -28.81
N SER A 16 62.65 -51.28 -28.49
CA SER A 16 61.56 -51.95 -29.20
C SER A 16 60.66 -52.41 -28.04
N ASP A 17 59.34 -52.28 -28.15
CA ASP A 17 58.44 -53.41 -27.90
C ASP A 17 56.99 -52.98 -27.66
N LYS A 18 56.15 -53.66 -28.42
CA LYS A 18 54.70 -53.71 -28.33
C LYS A 18 54.29 -54.24 -26.95
N ARG A 19 53.27 -53.62 -26.33
CA ARG A 19 52.12 -54.35 -25.74
C ARG A 19 51.03 -53.38 -25.22
N TRP A 20 49.91 -53.39 -25.96
CA TRP A 20 48.54 -53.57 -25.48
C TRP A 20 47.99 -52.79 -24.28
N SER A 21 46.88 -52.09 -24.59
CA SER A 21 45.68 -51.84 -23.78
C SER A 21 45.80 -50.99 -22.51
N GLY A 22 45.67 -49.67 -22.70
CA GLY A 22 45.20 -48.74 -21.68
C GLY A 22 43.86 -48.13 -22.11
N LEU A 23 42.77 -48.72 -21.62
CA LEU A 23 41.42 -48.17 -21.69
C LEU A 23 41.33 -46.87 -20.89
N ALA A 24 40.66 -45.88 -21.50
CA ALA A 24 39.78 -44.89 -20.89
C ALA A 24 40.27 -44.12 -19.63
N ASN A 25 40.58 -42.84 -19.81
CA ASN A 25 40.03 -41.77 -18.97
C ASN A 25 40.42 -40.38 -19.50
N GLN A 26 39.88 -40.00 -20.66
CA GLN A 26 39.72 -38.58 -20.98
C GLN A 26 38.31 -38.20 -20.51
N LYS A 27 38.21 -37.73 -19.27
CA LYS A 27 37.00 -37.05 -18.80
C LYS A 27 36.86 -35.75 -19.59
N VAL A 28 36.16 -35.82 -20.72
CA VAL A 28 35.55 -34.65 -21.35
C VAL A 28 34.53 -34.16 -20.34
N LEU A 29 34.88 -33.13 -19.58
CA LEU A 29 33.94 -32.41 -18.74
C LEU A 29 33.04 -31.61 -19.70
N THR A 30 31.97 -32.25 -20.17
CA THR A 30 30.90 -31.56 -20.87
C THR A 30 30.16 -30.72 -19.84
N THR A 31 30.61 -29.49 -19.64
CA THR A 31 29.84 -28.49 -18.90
C THR A 31 28.59 -28.19 -19.73
N ILE A 32 27.50 -28.91 -19.42
CA ILE A 32 26.16 -28.54 -19.87
C ILE A 32 25.83 -27.25 -19.11
N VAL A 33 26.11 -26.11 -19.73
CA VAL A 33 25.57 -24.83 -19.30
C VAL A 33 24.08 -24.90 -19.60
N TRP A 34 23.29 -25.25 -18.58
CA TRP A 34 21.86 -24.97 -18.59
C TRP A 34 21.71 -23.45 -18.63
N PHE A 35 21.54 -22.91 -19.83
CA PHE A 35 20.93 -21.60 -20.01
C PHE A 35 19.48 -21.76 -19.57
N MET A 36 19.25 -21.64 -18.26
CA MET A 36 17.93 -21.45 -17.70
C MET A 36 17.50 -20.08 -18.20
N PHE A 37 16.87 -20.05 -19.38
CA PHE A 37 16.06 -18.91 -19.78
C PHE A 37 15.00 -18.79 -18.69
N LEU A 38 15.25 -17.91 -17.72
CA LEU A 38 14.21 -17.27 -16.94
C LEU A 38 13.36 -16.52 -17.97
N LEU A 39 12.43 -17.25 -18.59
CA LEU A 39 11.34 -16.63 -19.32
C LEU A 39 10.67 -15.75 -18.27
N PRO A 40 10.65 -14.41 -18.43
CA PRO A 40 9.86 -13.58 -17.55
C PRO A 40 8.45 -14.15 -17.63
N THR A 41 7.94 -14.65 -16.49
CA THR A 41 6.53 -15.02 -16.39
C THR A 41 5.78 -13.74 -16.70
N SER A 42 5.24 -13.63 -17.91
CA SER A 42 4.36 -12.53 -18.27
C SER A 42 3.18 -12.60 -17.31
N GLY A 43 3.17 -11.73 -16.31
CA GLY A 43 2.00 -11.53 -15.46
C GLY A 43 0.80 -11.27 -16.38
N PHE A 44 -0.31 -11.95 -16.13
CA PHE A 44 -1.57 -11.61 -16.77
C PHE A 44 -1.90 -10.17 -16.45
N ALA A 45 -2.50 -9.48 -17.40
CA ALA A 45 -2.88 -8.10 -17.18
C ALA A 45 -3.85 -7.96 -16.00
N ALA A 46 -3.75 -6.86 -15.26
CA ALA A 46 -4.71 -6.49 -14.24
C ALA A 46 -6.07 -6.27 -14.89
N ALA A 47 -7.06 -7.02 -14.43
CA ALA A 47 -8.41 -6.97 -14.95
C ALA A 47 -9.38 -7.07 -13.79
N VAL A 48 -10.16 -6.00 -13.57
CA VAL A 48 -11.25 -5.99 -12.61
C VAL A 48 -12.33 -6.96 -13.10
N ASP A 49 -12.72 -7.90 -12.25
CA ASP A 49 -13.85 -8.80 -12.49
C ASP A 49 -15.16 -8.09 -12.10
N ASN A 50 -15.24 -7.65 -10.84
CA ASN A 50 -16.45 -7.07 -10.28
C ASN A 50 -16.14 -6.11 -9.13
N VAL A 51 -17.00 -5.11 -8.96
CA VAL A 51 -17.09 -4.25 -7.78
C VAL A 51 -18.45 -4.42 -7.14
N GLN A 52 -18.44 -4.80 -5.87
CA GLN A 52 -19.64 -4.83 -5.04
C GLN A 52 -19.63 -3.62 -4.11
N SER A 53 -20.78 -3.00 -3.89
CA SER A 53 -20.89 -1.84 -3.02
C SER A 53 -22.14 -1.87 -2.15
N GLY A 54 -22.13 -1.08 -1.09
CA GLY A 54 -23.30 -0.92 -0.23
C GLY A 54 -23.07 0.05 0.91
N THR A 55 -24.12 0.24 1.71
CA THR A 55 -24.09 1.07 2.91
C THR A 55 -24.40 0.26 4.16
N LEU A 56 -23.84 0.69 5.29
CA LEU A 56 -24.13 0.18 6.63
C LEU A 56 -24.17 1.34 7.63
N SER A 57 -24.69 1.08 8.83
CA SER A 57 -24.59 1.99 9.96
C SER A 57 -24.13 1.23 11.20
N SER A 58 -23.20 1.82 11.95
CA SER A 58 -22.76 1.33 13.25
C SER A 58 -23.20 2.32 14.34
N SER A 59 -24.15 1.91 15.18
CA SER A 59 -24.75 2.76 16.23
C SER A 59 -24.24 2.50 17.64
N GLY A 60 -23.27 1.59 17.80
CA GLY A 60 -22.70 1.24 19.10
C GLY A 60 -21.47 0.35 18.98
N ASN A 61 -21.01 -0.15 20.13
CA ASN A 61 -19.85 -1.03 20.21
C ASN A 61 -20.11 -2.39 19.57
N GLY A 62 -19.13 -2.91 18.84
CA GLY A 62 -19.16 -4.24 18.24
C GLY A 62 -18.99 -4.22 16.72
N THR A 63 -19.39 -5.32 16.09
CA THR A 63 -19.22 -5.57 14.66
C THR A 63 -20.56 -5.53 13.94
N VAL A 64 -20.60 -4.86 12.80
CA VAL A 64 -21.68 -4.94 11.82
C VAL A 64 -21.17 -5.62 10.55
N THR A 65 -22.04 -6.38 9.89
CA THR A 65 -21.66 -7.24 8.75
C THR A 65 -22.54 -6.94 7.54
N ALA A 66 -21.93 -6.85 6.36
CA ALA A 66 -22.61 -6.89 5.08
C ALA A 66 -22.36 -8.24 4.41
N ASN A 67 -23.42 -8.83 3.84
CA ASN A 67 -23.29 -9.97 2.96
C ASN A 67 -22.90 -9.50 1.56
N ILE A 68 -21.96 -10.21 0.94
CA ILE A 68 -21.53 -9.98 -0.44
C ILE A 68 -21.64 -11.30 -1.23
N THR A 69 -21.72 -11.19 -2.55
CA THR A 69 -21.47 -12.33 -3.44
C THR A 69 -20.04 -12.82 -3.24
N ALA A 70 -19.83 -14.13 -3.36
CA ALA A 70 -18.52 -14.74 -3.13
C ALA A 70 -17.42 -14.09 -3.98
N VAL A 71 -16.29 -13.73 -3.36
CA VAL A 71 -15.08 -13.20 -4.01
C VAL A 71 -13.84 -14.02 -3.69
N ASP A 72 -12.82 -14.00 -4.55
CA ASP A 72 -11.48 -14.52 -4.29
C ASP A 72 -10.71 -13.59 -3.34
N LEU A 73 -10.50 -14.05 -2.10
CA LEU A 73 -9.78 -13.29 -1.08
C LEU A 73 -8.32 -13.00 -1.45
N SER A 74 -7.70 -13.73 -2.37
CA SER A 74 -6.32 -13.44 -2.79
C SER A 74 -6.23 -12.31 -3.82
N LYS A 75 -7.37 -11.87 -4.37
CA LYS A 75 -7.45 -10.85 -5.44
C LYS A 75 -8.45 -9.75 -5.15
N SER A 76 -9.00 -9.74 -3.94
CA SER A 76 -10.03 -8.78 -3.55
C SER A 76 -9.59 -7.89 -2.41
N PHE A 77 -9.93 -6.60 -2.47
CA PHE A 77 -9.68 -5.67 -1.38
C PHE A 77 -10.89 -4.80 -1.07
N LEU A 78 -10.96 -4.36 0.18
CA LEU A 78 -11.99 -3.47 0.68
C LEU A 78 -11.50 -2.01 0.66
N ILE A 79 -12.36 -1.11 0.18
CA ILE A 79 -12.28 0.34 0.37
C ILE A 79 -13.59 0.79 1.02
N PHE A 80 -13.54 1.75 1.93
CA PHE A 80 -14.74 2.31 2.53
C PHE A 80 -14.50 3.73 3.05
N ASN A 81 -15.59 4.49 3.15
CA ASN A 81 -15.60 5.82 3.73
C ASN A 81 -16.60 5.86 4.88
N THR A 82 -16.35 6.74 5.84
CA THR A 82 -17.20 6.88 7.03
C THR A 82 -17.68 8.32 7.18
N ARG A 83 -18.92 8.48 7.63
CA ARG A 83 -19.45 9.76 8.10
C ARG A 83 -19.89 9.61 9.55
N SER A 84 -19.44 10.52 10.41
CA SER A 84 -19.82 10.60 11.81
C SER A 84 -20.04 12.05 12.24
N ASN A 85 -20.69 12.25 13.37
CA ASN A 85 -20.86 13.57 13.99
C ASN A 85 -20.20 13.67 15.37
N SER A 86 -19.40 12.67 15.76
CA SER A 86 -18.66 12.72 17.02
C SER A 86 -17.36 13.49 16.84
N ASN A 87 -16.94 14.17 17.91
CA ASN A 87 -15.68 14.88 18.01
C ASN A 87 -14.59 14.04 18.71
N ARG A 88 -14.89 12.79 19.08
CA ARG A 88 -13.97 11.86 19.75
C ARG A 88 -13.61 10.69 18.82
N PRO A 89 -12.37 10.18 18.88
CA PRO A 89 -11.97 9.00 18.10
C PRO A 89 -12.94 7.81 18.18
N PRO A 90 -13.34 7.28 19.36
CA PRO A 90 -14.24 6.11 19.45
C PRO A 90 -15.64 6.36 18.87
N GLY A 91 -16.01 7.63 18.73
CA GLY A 91 -17.24 8.08 18.10
C GLY A 91 -17.17 8.15 16.57
N SER A 92 -15.97 8.19 15.99
CA SER A 92 -15.73 8.62 14.61
C SER A 92 -14.93 7.64 13.77
N MET A 93 -14.38 6.57 14.36
CA MET A 93 -13.53 5.61 13.68
C MET A 93 -14.12 4.20 13.71
N VAL A 94 -14.00 3.48 12.60
CA VAL A 94 -14.23 2.03 12.50
C VAL A 94 -13.08 1.41 11.71
N ARG A 95 -12.86 0.11 11.92
CA ARG A 95 -12.00 -0.70 11.05
C ARG A 95 -12.85 -1.63 10.21
N GLY A 96 -12.49 -1.81 8.94
CA GLY A 96 -13.21 -2.64 7.97
C GLY A 96 -12.34 -3.74 7.37
N ARG A 97 -12.90 -4.94 7.17
CA ARG A 97 -12.21 -6.07 6.49
C ARG A 97 -13.17 -6.92 5.67
N ILE A 98 -12.63 -7.60 4.66
CA ILE A 98 -13.28 -8.77 4.06
C ILE A 98 -13.05 -9.95 5.00
N ALA A 99 -14.07 -10.36 5.74
CA ALA A 99 -13.96 -11.36 6.80
C ALA A 99 -14.03 -12.80 6.26
N SER A 100 -14.79 -13.00 5.18
CA SER A 100 -14.85 -14.23 4.41
C SER A 100 -15.11 -13.90 2.94
N SER A 101 -15.07 -14.89 2.05
CA SER A 101 -15.43 -14.66 0.63
C SER A 101 -16.84 -14.09 0.45
N THR A 102 -17.73 -14.23 1.44
CA THR A 102 -19.14 -13.81 1.36
C THR A 102 -19.52 -12.70 2.35
N THR A 103 -18.56 -12.16 3.11
CA THR A 103 -18.86 -11.17 4.15
C THR A 103 -17.81 -10.07 4.29
N VAL A 104 -18.29 -8.85 4.50
CA VAL A 104 -17.50 -7.70 4.93
C VAL A 104 -17.92 -7.35 6.36
N GLU A 105 -16.94 -7.07 7.22
CA GLU A 105 -17.15 -6.68 8.61
C GLU A 105 -16.60 -5.28 8.87
N PHE A 106 -17.33 -4.52 9.68
CA PHE A 106 -16.88 -3.26 10.25
C PHE A 106 -16.99 -3.33 11.76
N GLU A 107 -15.87 -3.16 12.44
CA GLU A 107 -15.79 -3.18 13.88
C GLU A 107 -15.59 -1.77 14.43
N ARG A 108 -16.34 -1.47 15.48
CA ARG A 108 -16.24 -0.25 16.25
C ARG A 108 -15.99 -0.58 17.72
N VAL A 109 -14.97 0.04 18.28
CA VAL A 109 -14.64 -0.04 19.72
C VAL A 109 -15.00 1.31 20.34
N THR A 110 -16.08 1.36 21.13
CA THR A 110 -16.63 2.63 21.60
C THR A 110 -17.41 2.51 22.90
N ASN A 111 -17.50 3.62 23.64
CA ASN A 111 -18.45 3.81 24.73
C ASN A 111 -19.57 4.82 24.39
N GLU A 112 -19.70 5.19 23.11
CA GLU A 112 -20.68 6.16 22.62
C GLU A 112 -21.87 5.49 21.91
N SER A 113 -22.97 6.25 21.79
CA SER A 113 -24.16 5.89 21.01
C SER A 113 -24.33 6.69 19.71
N SER A 114 -23.32 7.49 19.33
CA SER A 114 -23.31 8.21 18.05
C SER A 114 -23.33 7.21 16.88
N THR A 115 -23.92 7.55 15.75
CA THR A 115 -23.95 6.65 14.58
C THR A 115 -22.83 7.00 13.60
N ILE A 116 -22.14 5.97 13.10
CA ILE A 116 -21.22 6.07 11.96
C ILE A 116 -21.91 5.45 10.75
N SER A 117 -22.13 6.26 9.71
CA SER A 117 -22.57 5.77 8.40
C SER A 117 -21.36 5.29 7.60
N ILE A 118 -21.47 4.14 6.96
CA ILE A 118 -20.38 3.49 6.23
C ILE A 118 -20.83 3.26 4.80
N GLN A 119 -20.05 3.73 3.83
CA GLN A 119 -20.17 3.35 2.42
C GLN A 119 -18.96 2.49 2.07
N TRP A 120 -19.19 1.32 1.48
CA TRP A 120 -18.13 0.35 1.23
C TRP A 120 -18.14 -0.17 -0.22
N TYR A 121 -16.96 -0.64 -0.64
CA TYR A 121 -16.69 -1.25 -1.94
C TYR A 121 -15.75 -2.44 -1.76
N VAL A 122 -16.09 -3.59 -2.34
CA VAL A 122 -15.20 -4.73 -2.52
C VAL A 122 -14.85 -4.83 -3.99
N VAL A 123 -13.57 -4.64 -4.31
CA VAL A 123 -13.05 -4.81 -5.67
C VAL A 123 -12.47 -6.19 -5.78
N GLU A 124 -12.87 -6.96 -6.78
CA GLU A 124 -12.30 -8.25 -7.13
C GLU A 124 -11.62 -8.18 -8.50
N PHE A 125 -10.39 -8.67 -8.57
CA PHE A 125 -9.66 -8.80 -9.82
C PHE A 125 -9.72 -10.24 -10.32
N GLN A 126 -9.95 -10.39 -11.63
CA GLN A 126 -9.83 -11.67 -12.31
C GLN A 126 -8.36 -12.13 -12.35
N SER A 127 -7.45 -11.18 -12.61
CA SER A 127 -6.01 -11.40 -12.78
C SER A 127 -5.19 -10.15 -12.49
N GLY A 128 -3.86 -10.30 -12.48
CA GLY A 128 -2.88 -9.21 -12.41
C GLY A 128 -2.67 -8.58 -11.04
N VAL A 129 -3.56 -8.80 -10.08
CA VAL A 129 -3.46 -8.29 -8.70
C VAL A 129 -3.39 -9.43 -7.69
N THR A 130 -2.60 -9.23 -6.63
CA THR A 130 -2.61 -10.05 -5.42
C THR A 130 -2.84 -9.16 -4.19
N VAL A 131 -3.55 -9.70 -3.20
CA VAL A 131 -3.87 -9.00 -1.96
C VAL A 131 -3.49 -9.88 -0.77
N GLN A 132 -2.71 -9.31 0.14
CA GLN A 132 -2.48 -9.87 1.46
C GLN A 132 -3.03 -8.91 2.52
N ARG A 133 -3.48 -9.47 3.65
CA ARG A 133 -4.14 -8.70 4.71
C ARG A 133 -3.82 -9.25 6.08
N GLY A 134 -4.01 -8.42 7.09
CA GLY A 134 -3.82 -8.84 8.47
C GLY A 134 -4.30 -7.81 9.48
N SER A 135 -3.95 -8.06 10.73
CA SER A 135 -4.25 -7.19 11.86
C SER A 135 -3.03 -7.05 12.74
N VAL A 136 -2.86 -5.88 13.35
CA VAL A 136 -1.82 -5.63 14.34
C VAL A 136 -2.32 -4.65 15.39
N ASN A 137 -1.85 -4.80 16.63
CA ASN A 137 -2.09 -3.81 17.69
C ASN A 137 -1.02 -2.71 17.61
N GLN A 138 -1.37 -1.49 17.97
CA GLN A 138 -0.44 -0.37 18.12
C GLN A 138 0.37 -0.52 19.42
N SER A 139 1.17 -1.58 19.52
CA SER A 139 1.92 -1.95 20.73
C SER A 139 3.20 -1.14 20.97
N SER A 140 3.57 -0.29 20.03
CA SER A 140 4.75 0.60 20.08
C SER A 140 4.57 1.78 19.13
N SER A 141 5.34 2.85 19.31
CA SER A 141 5.27 4.04 18.45
C SER A 141 5.71 3.76 17.01
N THR A 142 6.44 2.66 16.81
CA THR A 142 6.76 2.08 15.51
C THR A 142 6.53 0.57 15.57
N VAL A 143 5.60 0.07 14.76
CA VAL A 143 5.26 -1.35 14.66
C VAL A 143 5.68 -1.86 13.29
N ASN A 144 6.56 -2.86 13.27
CA ASN A 144 6.93 -3.56 12.04
C ASN A 144 6.04 -4.80 11.87
N VAL A 145 5.47 -4.95 10.68
CA VAL A 145 4.61 -6.06 10.28
C VAL A 145 5.30 -6.79 9.13
N PRO A 146 5.90 -7.97 9.38
CA PRO A 146 6.40 -8.82 8.32
C PRO A 146 5.27 -9.22 7.39
N ILE A 147 5.51 -9.11 6.08
CA ILE A 147 4.57 -9.50 5.03
C ILE A 147 5.24 -10.45 4.04
N ASN A 148 4.45 -11.14 3.23
CA ASN A 148 5.01 -11.82 2.07
C ASN A 148 5.64 -10.77 1.14
N PRO A 149 6.88 -10.96 0.67
CA PRO A 149 7.54 -9.95 -0.12
C PRO A 149 6.75 -9.59 -1.38
N VAL A 150 6.48 -8.30 -1.59
CA VAL A 150 6.02 -7.79 -2.88
C VAL A 150 7.19 -7.69 -3.86
N SER A 151 6.90 -7.71 -5.15
CA SER A 151 7.91 -7.67 -6.22
C SER A 151 8.74 -6.38 -6.19
N SER A 152 8.08 -5.25 -5.91
CA SER A 152 8.69 -3.92 -5.83
C SER A 152 7.83 -2.98 -5.01
N LEU A 153 8.45 -1.98 -4.36
CA LEU A 153 7.72 -0.90 -3.68
C LEU A 153 6.90 -0.04 -4.65
N ASN A 154 7.28 0.02 -5.93
CA ASN A 154 6.55 0.78 -6.94
C ASN A 154 5.40 -0.03 -7.57
N GLN A 155 5.22 -1.29 -7.15
CA GLN A 155 4.17 -2.19 -7.64
C GLN A 155 3.07 -2.46 -6.60
N ALA A 156 3.19 -1.89 -5.39
CA ALA A 156 2.27 -2.16 -4.32
C ALA A 156 1.98 -0.91 -3.49
N TYR A 157 0.76 -0.83 -3.00
CA TYR A 157 0.33 0.20 -2.06
C TYR A 157 -0.45 -0.44 -0.92
N VAL A 158 -0.67 0.35 0.14
CA VAL A 158 -1.28 -0.13 1.38
C VAL A 158 -2.49 0.70 1.72
N THR A 159 -3.57 0.00 2.07
CA THR A 159 -4.72 0.59 2.73
C THR A 159 -4.86 -0.01 4.12
N TRP A 160 -5.36 0.79 5.05
CA TRP A 160 -5.56 0.35 6.42
C TRP A 160 -6.70 1.13 7.06
N SER A 161 -7.23 0.58 8.14
CA SER A 161 -8.22 1.25 8.99
C SER A 161 -7.96 0.88 10.44
N LYS A 162 -8.43 1.72 11.37
CA LYS A 162 -8.08 1.60 12.79
C LYS A 162 -9.31 1.83 13.66
N THR A 163 -9.36 1.16 14.80
CA THR A 163 -10.18 1.59 15.93
C THR A 163 -9.30 2.08 17.08
N PRO A 164 -9.70 3.15 17.76
CA PRO A 164 -9.08 3.61 18.99
C PRO A 164 -9.53 2.75 20.18
N SER A 165 -9.11 3.12 21.38
CA SER A 165 -9.64 2.56 22.62
C SER A 165 -11.03 3.13 22.89
N SER A 166 -11.93 2.34 23.49
CA SER A 166 -13.29 2.80 23.80
C SER A 166 -13.32 3.99 24.75
N GLY A 167 -12.25 4.18 25.53
CA GLY A 167 -12.14 5.22 26.56
C GLY A 167 -11.58 6.55 26.07
N ASP A 168 -11.10 6.67 24.82
CA ASP A 168 -10.33 7.84 24.42
C ASP A 168 -11.18 9.11 24.42
N GLY A 169 -10.67 10.14 25.10
CA GLY A 169 -11.43 11.36 25.40
C GLY A 169 -11.29 12.47 24.36
N ALA A 170 -10.24 12.44 23.56
CA ALA A 170 -9.92 13.48 22.58
C ALA A 170 -8.99 12.91 21.51
N TRP A 171 -8.91 13.59 20.36
CA TRP A 171 -7.87 13.31 19.37
C TRP A 171 -6.49 13.66 19.92
N SER A 172 -5.54 12.74 19.83
CA SER A 172 -4.20 12.87 20.37
C SER A 172 -3.12 12.11 19.58
N ASP A 173 -1.92 12.05 20.13
CA ASP A 173 -0.68 11.52 19.56
C ASP A 173 -0.73 10.05 19.13
N ASP A 174 -1.71 9.31 19.64
CA ASP A 174 -1.94 7.90 19.38
C ASP A 174 -3.06 7.65 18.35
N ASP A 175 -3.71 8.70 17.82
CA ASP A 175 -4.83 8.60 16.88
C ASP A 175 -4.42 8.60 15.39
N PRO A 176 -3.75 9.63 14.84
CA PRO A 176 -3.35 9.58 13.45
C PRO A 176 -2.10 8.73 13.33
N ILE A 177 -2.16 7.82 12.36
CA ILE A 177 -1.16 6.81 12.14
C ILE A 177 -0.75 6.84 10.69
N VAL A 178 0.53 6.62 10.46
CA VAL A 178 1.09 6.37 9.15
C VAL A 178 1.19 4.86 8.96
N GLY A 179 0.76 4.36 7.80
CA GLY A 179 1.02 3.00 7.34
C GLY A 179 1.79 3.04 6.02
N GLU A 180 2.93 2.36 5.94
CA GLU A 180 3.83 2.43 4.78
C GLU A 180 4.60 1.12 4.56
N LEU A 181 4.77 0.68 3.30
CA LEU A 181 5.78 -0.32 2.96
C LEU A 181 7.17 0.32 3.03
N THR A 182 7.98 -0.06 4.02
CA THR A 182 9.36 0.46 4.15
C THR A 182 10.36 -0.40 3.40
N THR A 183 10.06 -1.68 3.20
CA THR A 183 10.77 -2.60 2.31
C THR A 183 9.75 -3.50 1.61
N THR A 184 10.18 -4.30 0.64
CA THR A 184 9.30 -5.26 -0.04
C THR A 184 8.68 -6.29 0.91
N SER A 185 9.29 -6.53 2.07
CA SER A 185 8.85 -7.55 3.04
C SER A 185 8.40 -6.97 4.39
N ASN A 186 8.27 -5.64 4.50
CA ASN A 186 7.90 -4.98 5.75
C ASN A 186 6.93 -3.83 5.52
N LEU A 187 5.74 -3.98 6.09
CA LEU A 187 4.81 -2.89 6.36
C LEU A 187 5.13 -2.31 7.74
N GLN A 188 5.19 -0.99 7.85
CA GLN A 188 5.42 -0.31 9.12
C GLN A 188 4.26 0.63 9.43
N PHE A 189 3.81 0.60 10.68
CA PHE A 189 2.90 1.57 11.26
C PHE A 189 3.61 2.48 12.24
N ARG A 190 3.36 3.79 12.16
CA ARG A 190 4.01 4.80 13.01
C ARG A 190 3.00 5.79 13.60
N VAL A 191 3.11 6.02 14.90
CA VAL A 191 2.38 7.01 15.69
C VAL A 191 3.39 7.82 16.53
N ASN A 192 2.92 8.79 17.31
CA ASN A 192 3.78 9.50 18.26
C ASN A 192 3.73 8.87 19.66
N VAL A 193 2.57 8.34 20.06
CA VAL A 193 2.39 7.59 21.31
C VAL A 193 1.67 6.28 21.01
N ASP A 194 2.12 5.18 21.60
CA ASP A 194 1.47 3.88 21.43
C ASP A 194 0.29 3.68 22.36
N ASN A 195 -0.65 2.85 21.93
CA ASN A 195 -1.80 2.46 22.71
C ASN A 195 -2.20 1.06 22.25
N SER A 196 -1.82 0.04 23.02
CA SER A 196 -2.01 -1.37 22.62
C SER A 196 -3.48 -1.80 22.49
N ASN A 197 -4.43 -0.98 22.96
CA ASN A 197 -5.86 -1.19 22.73
C ASN A 197 -6.31 -0.71 21.33
N HIS A 198 -5.47 0.04 20.62
CA HIS A 198 -5.72 0.43 19.24
C HIS A 198 -5.33 -0.74 18.33
N VAL A 199 -6.22 -1.07 17.40
CA VAL A 199 -6.04 -2.18 16.48
C VAL A 199 -6.20 -1.69 15.07
N ILE A 200 -5.29 -2.13 14.22
CA ILE A 200 -5.20 -1.77 12.82
C ILE A 200 -5.51 -3.01 11.99
N TRP A 201 -6.39 -2.86 11.00
CA TRP A 201 -6.56 -3.81 9.91
C TRP A 201 -5.94 -3.23 8.65
N TRP A 202 -5.18 -4.06 7.93
CA TRP A 202 -4.38 -3.62 6.80
C TRP A 202 -4.51 -4.57 5.62
N GLN A 203 -4.31 -4.03 4.43
CA GLN A 203 -4.25 -4.74 3.16
C GLN A 203 -3.08 -4.18 2.34
N VAL A 204 -2.26 -5.06 1.77
CA VAL A 204 -1.24 -4.73 0.76
C VAL A 204 -1.79 -5.20 -0.57
N ILE A 205 -1.94 -4.28 -1.51
CA ILE A 205 -2.43 -4.54 -2.87
C ILE A 205 -1.22 -4.45 -3.79
N GLU A 206 -0.89 -5.56 -4.46
CA GLU A 206 0.23 -5.65 -5.39
C GLU A 206 -0.24 -5.96 -6.80
N TYR A 207 0.24 -5.21 -7.78
CA TYR A 207 0.15 -5.55 -9.18
C TYR A 207 1.34 -6.40 -9.59
N THR A 208 1.05 -7.57 -10.14
CA THR A 208 2.05 -8.57 -10.50
C THR A 208 2.92 -8.17 -11.70
N ASN A 209 2.51 -7.16 -12.46
CA ASN A 209 3.25 -6.62 -13.60
C ASN A 209 3.56 -5.13 -13.40
N ALA A 210 4.86 -4.77 -13.44
CA ALA A 210 5.32 -3.39 -13.27
C ALA A 210 4.90 -2.43 -14.39
N ALA A 211 4.44 -2.95 -15.52
CA ALA A 211 3.91 -2.12 -16.60
C ALA A 211 2.50 -1.57 -16.30
N GLU A 212 1.82 -2.11 -15.28
CA GLU A 212 0.39 -1.85 -15.02
C GLU A 212 0.12 -0.95 -13.83
N ILE A 213 1.16 -0.60 -13.09
CA ILE A 213 1.08 0.34 -11.99
C ILE A 213 2.41 1.08 -11.85
N PHE A 214 2.34 2.28 -11.31
CA PHE A 214 3.50 2.94 -10.76
C PHE A 214 3.11 3.63 -9.46
N VAL A 215 3.73 3.22 -8.35
CA VAL A 215 3.60 3.88 -7.05
C VAL A 215 4.82 4.75 -6.80
N GLN A 216 4.60 6.04 -6.64
CA GLN A 216 5.59 6.97 -6.11
C GLN A 216 5.19 7.40 -4.71
N LYS A 217 6.17 7.52 -3.81
CA LYS A 217 5.93 7.95 -2.43
C LYS A 217 6.99 8.92 -1.93
N GLY A 218 6.67 9.60 -0.85
CA GLY A 218 7.60 10.44 -0.12
C GLY A 218 7.04 10.90 1.21
N THR A 219 7.85 11.70 1.91
CA THR A 219 7.51 12.20 3.24
C THR A 219 7.80 13.69 3.36
N THR A 220 6.98 14.41 4.13
CA THR A 220 7.24 15.78 4.59
C THR A 220 6.80 15.93 6.05
N SER A 221 6.96 17.10 6.64
CA SER A 221 6.51 17.43 8.00
C SER A 221 6.18 18.90 8.09
N TRP A 222 5.20 19.25 8.93
CA TRP A 222 4.72 20.62 9.08
C TRP A 222 4.89 21.12 10.50
N ASN A 223 5.32 22.38 10.62
CA ASN A 223 5.22 23.09 11.89
C ASN A 223 3.75 23.44 12.20
N SER A 224 3.49 24.04 13.35
CA SER A 224 2.13 24.35 13.80
C SER A 224 1.41 25.41 12.97
N SER A 225 2.08 26.15 12.09
CA SER A 225 1.52 27.24 11.27
C SER A 225 1.36 26.89 9.78
N THR A 226 2.02 25.85 9.28
CA THR A 226 1.88 25.43 7.88
C THR A 226 0.46 24.93 7.63
N LYS A 227 -0.20 25.38 6.57
CA LYS A 227 -1.55 24.93 6.19
C LYS A 227 -1.59 24.24 4.83
N ASP A 228 -0.59 24.45 3.99
CA ASP A 228 -0.46 23.80 2.71
C ASP A 228 1.00 23.71 2.26
N GLU A 229 1.27 22.74 1.40
CA GLU A 229 2.55 22.52 0.75
C GLU A 229 2.33 21.89 -0.63
N THR A 230 3.00 22.43 -1.66
CA THR A 230 3.08 21.80 -2.98
C THR A 230 4.38 21.00 -3.07
N ILE A 231 4.26 19.72 -3.41
CA ILE A 231 5.37 18.78 -3.50
C ILE A 231 5.61 18.45 -4.97
N THR A 232 6.86 18.57 -5.41
CA THR A 232 7.28 18.15 -6.76
C THR A 232 7.55 16.65 -6.77
N LEU A 233 6.93 15.96 -7.73
CA LEU A 233 7.12 14.54 -7.98
C LEU A 233 8.44 14.31 -8.71
N GLY A 234 9.14 13.24 -8.32
CA GLY A 234 10.38 12.79 -8.97
C GLY A 234 10.15 12.11 -10.33
N THR A 235 8.91 11.77 -10.68
CA THR A 235 8.54 11.20 -11.98
C THR A 235 7.17 11.75 -12.37
N THR A 236 7.01 12.09 -13.65
CA THR A 236 5.72 12.57 -14.15
C THR A 236 4.69 11.43 -14.13
N ILE A 237 3.46 11.74 -13.78
CA ILE A 237 2.32 10.83 -13.78
C ILE A 237 1.25 11.26 -14.79
N ASP A 238 0.40 10.33 -15.21
CA ASP A 238 -0.85 10.63 -15.89
C ASP A 238 -1.95 11.00 -14.87
N GLU A 239 -2.46 12.23 -14.95
CA GLU A 239 -3.45 12.78 -14.01
C GLU A 239 -4.81 12.08 -14.12
N ASP A 240 -5.16 11.58 -15.31
CA ASP A 240 -6.44 10.92 -15.57
C ASP A 240 -6.43 9.45 -15.13
N ASN A 241 -5.28 8.93 -14.71
CA ASN A 241 -5.12 7.54 -14.27
C ASN A 241 -4.50 7.44 -12.87
N SER A 242 -4.33 8.57 -12.18
CA SER A 242 -3.65 8.61 -10.89
C SER A 242 -4.54 9.04 -9.75
N PHE A 243 -4.32 8.43 -8.58
CA PHE A 243 -4.91 8.86 -7.33
C PHE A 243 -3.87 8.98 -6.22
N LEU A 244 -4.24 9.68 -5.15
CA LEU A 244 -3.34 10.06 -4.07
C LEU A 244 -3.86 9.54 -2.73
N LEU A 245 -2.98 8.89 -1.97
CA LEU A 245 -3.20 8.51 -0.58
C LEU A 245 -2.29 9.34 0.32
N VAL A 246 -2.83 9.83 1.43
CA VAL A 246 -2.08 10.56 2.45
C VAL A 246 -2.33 9.97 3.82
N GLY A 247 -1.26 9.77 4.58
CA GLY A 247 -1.29 9.40 5.99
C GLY A 247 -0.45 10.39 6.79
N PHE A 248 -0.78 10.58 8.06
CA PHE A 248 -0.04 11.51 8.91
C PHE A 248 -0.02 11.05 10.36
N ARG A 249 0.96 11.55 11.11
CA ARG A 249 0.98 11.54 12.56
C ARG A 249 1.32 12.93 13.10
N THR A 250 0.76 13.24 14.25
CA THR A 250 0.77 14.56 14.87
C THR A 250 0.89 14.41 16.38
N SER A 251 1.32 15.46 17.08
CA SER A 251 1.54 15.43 18.53
C SER A 251 0.65 16.43 19.26
N GLY A 252 0.36 16.15 20.53
CA GLY A 252 -0.56 16.90 21.38
C GLY A 252 -2.02 16.52 21.18
N SER A 253 -2.87 17.09 22.05
CA SER A 253 -4.32 17.02 21.89
C SER A 253 -4.84 18.19 21.03
N TYR A 254 -5.75 17.91 20.11
CA TYR A 254 -6.23 18.90 19.15
C TYR A 254 -7.67 18.64 18.71
N ALA A 255 -8.30 19.67 18.13
CA ALA A 255 -9.52 19.47 17.35
C ALA A 255 -9.15 18.91 15.98
N ILE A 256 -9.85 17.88 15.51
CA ILE A 256 -9.49 17.12 14.30
C ILE A 256 -9.32 18.01 13.05
N GLY A 257 -10.10 19.09 12.91
CA GLY A 257 -9.97 20.03 11.80
C GLY A 257 -8.63 20.80 11.73
N LYS A 258 -7.82 20.78 12.79
CA LYS A 258 -6.45 21.30 12.78
C LYS A 258 -5.43 20.31 12.22
N ALA A 259 -5.77 19.03 12.14
CA ALA A 259 -4.83 17.98 11.77
C ALA A 259 -5.24 17.22 10.50
N MET A 260 -6.54 17.13 10.21
CA MET A 260 -7.04 16.48 9.00
C MET A 260 -6.42 17.11 7.75
N LEU A 261 -5.82 16.25 6.94
CA LEU A 261 -5.20 16.61 5.68
C LEU A 261 -6.12 16.26 4.52
N ARG A 262 -6.13 17.13 3.53
CA ARG A 262 -6.56 16.84 2.16
C ARG A 262 -5.32 16.81 1.28
N ALA A 263 -5.32 15.94 0.29
CA ALA A 263 -4.29 15.93 -0.73
C ALA A 263 -4.93 15.91 -2.12
N GLU A 264 -4.37 16.66 -3.07
CA GLU A 264 -4.85 16.77 -4.45
C GLU A 264 -3.67 16.65 -5.44
N ILE A 265 -3.90 16.02 -6.59
CA ILE A 265 -2.98 16.09 -7.73
C ILE A 265 -3.19 17.45 -8.39
N LYS A 266 -2.13 18.26 -8.54
CA LYS A 266 -2.20 19.60 -9.16
C LYS A 266 -1.97 19.57 -10.65
N ASN A 267 -1.01 18.74 -11.05
CA ASN A 267 -0.63 18.46 -12.41
C ASN A 267 0.27 17.20 -12.43
N SER A 268 0.66 16.76 -13.61
CA SER A 268 1.53 15.59 -13.83
C SER A 268 2.85 15.58 -13.04
N THR A 269 3.31 16.72 -12.50
CA THR A 269 4.56 16.83 -11.74
C THR A 269 4.39 17.25 -10.29
N GLN A 270 3.18 17.53 -9.82
CA GLN A 270 2.97 18.15 -8.53
C GLN A 270 1.71 17.64 -7.83
N ILE A 271 1.84 17.42 -6.53
CA ILE A 271 0.71 17.26 -5.61
C ILE A 271 0.66 18.43 -4.65
N LYS A 272 -0.50 18.70 -4.07
CA LYS A 272 -0.68 19.64 -2.96
C LYS A 272 -1.29 18.90 -1.79
N ILE A 273 -0.72 19.12 -0.60
CA ILE A 273 -1.30 18.68 0.66
C ILE A 273 -1.72 19.93 1.41
N GLU A 274 -2.91 19.95 1.99
CA GLU A 274 -3.43 21.08 2.74
C GLU A 274 -4.31 20.67 3.93
N ARG A 275 -4.56 21.59 4.84
CA ARG A 275 -5.52 21.47 5.95
C ARG A 275 -6.27 22.78 6.13
N GLU A 276 -7.47 22.72 6.69
CA GLU A 276 -8.32 23.89 6.89
C GLU A 276 -7.75 24.85 7.95
N LYS A 277 -7.28 24.31 9.08
CA LYS A 277 -6.85 25.09 10.25
C LYS A 277 -5.44 24.72 10.69
N ASP A 278 -4.72 25.71 11.20
CA ASP A 278 -3.43 25.53 11.85
C ASP A 278 -3.57 25.28 13.36
N GLY A 279 -2.44 25.22 14.06
CA GLY A 279 -2.40 25.13 15.52
C GLY A 279 -1.97 23.77 16.08
N VAL A 280 -1.52 22.85 15.23
CA VAL A 280 -0.83 21.62 15.64
C VAL A 280 0.28 21.29 14.64
N ALA A 281 1.43 20.80 15.10
CA ALA A 281 2.50 20.37 14.21
C ALA A 281 2.23 18.96 13.69
N ILE A 282 2.41 18.73 12.39
CA ILE A 282 2.29 17.41 11.78
C ILE A 282 3.71 16.83 11.68
N SER A 283 4.04 15.95 12.62
CA SER A 283 5.38 15.38 12.75
C SER A 283 5.83 14.57 11.54
N GLU A 284 4.89 13.96 10.82
CA GLU A 284 5.18 13.23 9.58
C GLU A 284 3.91 13.17 8.73
N ILE A 285 4.09 13.43 7.43
CA ILE A 285 3.10 13.22 6.39
C ILE A 285 3.73 12.25 5.40
N VAL A 286 3.08 11.13 5.13
CA VAL A 286 3.44 10.20 4.06
C VAL A 286 2.41 10.31 2.95
N TRP A 287 2.89 10.46 1.72
CA TRP A 287 2.05 10.49 0.53
C TRP A 287 2.43 9.37 -0.41
N GLN A 288 1.45 8.85 -1.13
CA GLN A 288 1.61 7.89 -2.22
C GLN A 288 0.77 8.35 -3.40
N VAL A 289 1.39 8.57 -4.55
CA VAL A 289 0.71 8.72 -5.84
C VAL A 289 0.72 7.36 -6.51
N ILE A 290 -0.47 6.85 -6.83
CA ILE A 290 -0.68 5.57 -7.50
C ILE A 290 -1.19 5.87 -8.89
N GLU A 291 -0.35 5.63 -9.89
CA GLU A 291 -0.69 5.72 -11.31
C GLU A 291 -1.08 4.33 -11.82
N LEU A 292 -2.33 4.17 -12.23
CA LEU A 292 -2.85 2.94 -12.82
C LEU A 292 -2.52 2.92 -14.32
N LYS A 293 -1.95 1.83 -14.81
CA LYS A 293 -1.57 1.63 -16.22
C LYS A 293 -2.26 0.43 -16.84
N ASP A 294 -3.26 -0.10 -16.15
CA ASP A 294 -4.11 -1.23 -16.54
C ASP A 294 -5.31 -0.82 -17.41
N GLY A 295 -5.42 0.48 -17.75
CA GLY A 295 -6.53 1.05 -18.50
C GLY A 295 -7.66 1.59 -17.62
N SER A 296 -7.53 1.53 -16.29
CA SER A 296 -8.40 2.26 -15.37
C SER A 296 -8.24 3.77 -15.56
N THR A 297 -9.33 4.50 -15.36
CA THR A 297 -9.32 5.97 -15.30
C THR A 297 -9.76 6.45 -13.92
N VAL A 298 -9.31 7.64 -13.55
CA VAL A 298 -9.59 8.33 -12.29
C VAL A 298 -10.25 9.66 -12.62
N GLN A 299 -11.32 9.96 -11.90
CA GLN A 299 -11.96 11.27 -11.92
C GLN A 299 -11.81 11.90 -10.55
N HIS A 300 -11.46 13.18 -10.51
CA HIS A 300 -11.23 13.94 -9.28
C HIS A 300 -12.07 15.22 -9.32
N GLU A 301 -12.80 15.45 -8.24
CA GLU A 301 -13.60 16.66 -8.07
C GLU A 301 -13.41 17.18 -6.64
N LYS A 302 -13.61 18.49 -6.47
CA LYS A 302 -13.47 19.17 -5.18
C LYS A 302 -14.67 20.05 -4.93
N SER A 303 -15.40 19.74 -3.86
CA SER A 303 -16.40 20.64 -3.27
C SER A 303 -15.90 21.32 -2.00
N GLU A 304 -16.46 22.48 -1.73
CA GLU A 304 -16.35 23.17 -0.44
C GLU A 304 -17.74 23.24 0.19
N PHE A 305 -17.87 22.77 1.42
CA PHE A 305 -19.13 22.84 2.17
C PHE A 305 -19.25 24.22 2.80
N SER A 306 -20.34 24.93 2.57
CA SER A 306 -20.60 26.17 3.30
C SER A 306 -21.05 25.85 4.72
N SER A 307 -20.94 26.83 5.61
CA SER A 307 -21.39 26.69 6.99
C SER A 307 -22.89 26.35 7.03
N GLY A 308 -23.20 25.14 7.51
CA GLY A 308 -24.58 24.65 7.64
C GLY A 308 -24.97 23.62 6.57
N ASP A 309 -24.16 23.44 5.53
CA ASP A 309 -24.43 22.46 4.49
C ASP A 309 -24.18 21.04 5.01
N ALA A 310 -25.16 20.17 4.78
CA ALA A 310 -25.08 18.76 5.16
C ALA A 310 -24.67 17.85 4.00
N THR A 311 -24.70 18.36 2.78
CA THR A 311 -24.45 17.66 1.51
C THR A 311 -24.02 18.66 0.44
N GLU A 312 -23.02 18.29 -0.35
CA GLU A 312 -22.63 18.93 -1.60
C GLU A 312 -22.66 17.89 -2.72
N THR A 313 -22.75 18.32 -3.98
CA THR A 313 -22.80 17.41 -5.12
C THR A 313 -22.01 17.96 -6.29
N GLU A 314 -21.04 17.18 -6.76
CA GLU A 314 -20.32 17.43 -8.01
C GLU A 314 -20.79 16.49 -9.10
N SER A 315 -20.65 16.94 -10.34
CA SER A 315 -20.92 16.12 -11.51
C SER A 315 -19.63 15.49 -12.00
N ILE A 316 -19.66 14.17 -12.17
CA ILE A 316 -18.60 13.41 -12.84
C ILE A 316 -19.13 12.84 -14.15
N THR A 317 -18.22 12.43 -15.05
CA THR A 317 -18.61 11.62 -16.20
C THR A 317 -19.13 10.27 -15.73
N SER A 318 -20.11 9.71 -16.45
CA SER A 318 -20.77 8.48 -16.02
C SER A 318 -19.78 7.31 -15.95
N VAL A 319 -19.93 6.49 -14.92
CA VAL A 319 -19.10 5.30 -14.70
C VAL A 319 -19.96 4.03 -14.64
N ASP A 320 -19.34 2.87 -14.85
CA ASP A 320 -19.95 1.58 -14.57
C ASP A 320 -19.81 1.25 -13.08
N LEU A 321 -20.93 1.28 -12.34
CA LEU A 321 -20.92 1.03 -10.89
C LEU A 321 -20.44 -0.37 -10.49
N ASN A 322 -20.43 -1.34 -11.42
CA ASN A 322 -19.87 -2.67 -11.17
C ASN A 322 -18.36 -2.72 -11.41
N LYS A 323 -17.73 -1.61 -11.80
CA LYS A 323 -16.30 -1.49 -12.10
C LYS A 323 -15.67 -0.24 -11.52
N SER A 324 -16.37 0.47 -10.64
CA SER A 324 -15.92 1.76 -10.13
C SER A 324 -16.06 1.84 -8.62
N VAL A 325 -15.08 2.50 -8.00
CA VAL A 325 -14.99 2.74 -6.57
C VAL A 325 -14.92 4.24 -6.34
N ALA A 326 -15.57 4.70 -5.28
CA ALA A 326 -15.36 6.04 -4.76
C ALA A 326 -14.61 5.97 -3.43
N PHE A 327 -13.58 6.79 -3.27
CA PHE A 327 -12.87 7.00 -2.01
C PHE A 327 -12.70 8.50 -1.79
N ALA A 328 -12.75 8.92 -0.53
CA ALA A 328 -12.74 10.32 -0.09
C ALA A 328 -11.73 10.53 1.04
#